data_AF-A0A348PM67-F1
#
_entry.id   AF-A0A348PM67-F1
#
_cell.length_a   1.000
_cell.length_b   1.000
_cell.length_c   1.000
_cell.angle_alpha   90.00
_cell.angle_beta   90.00
_cell.angle_gamma   90.00
#
_symmetry.space_group_name_H-M   'P 1'
#
loop_
_entity.id
_entity.type
_entity.pdbx_description
1 polymer ?
#
loop_
_entity_poly.entity_id
_entity_poly.type
_entity_poly.pdbx_seq_one_letter_code
_entity_poly.pdbx_strand_id
1 'polypeptide(L)' 'MDFPIYRKYPNNKSFFKIVDTDHFEEIKVTGRLFEIHQFEAKILPDRNFIQDMISMDDDYWVDSTSEEFQSALDAIK' A
#
# COMPACT_ATOMS: atom_id res chain seq x y z
N MET A 1 -15.70 -7.33 2.06
CA MET A 1 -14.55 -6.50 1.70
C MET A 1 -13.75 -7.32 0.71
N ASP A 2 -13.74 -6.88 -0.54
CA ASP A 2 -13.02 -7.56 -1.62
C ASP A 2 -11.60 -7.03 -1.63
N PHE A 3 -10.67 -7.89 -1.20
CA PHE A 3 -9.25 -7.68 -1.38
C PHE A 3 -8.85 -8.16 -2.78
N PRO A 4 -7.79 -7.59 -3.41
CA PRO A 4 -6.85 -6.62 -2.85
C PRO A 4 -7.32 -5.15 -2.94
N ILE A 5 -6.99 -4.36 -1.91
CA ILE A 5 -7.22 -2.92 -1.87
C ILE A 5 -5.92 -2.21 -2.20
N TYR A 6 -5.98 -1.25 -3.12
CA TYR A 6 -4.82 -0.48 -3.54
C TYR A 6 -4.98 0.96 -3.07
N ARG A 7 -4.01 1.44 -2.29
CA ARG A 7 -3.94 2.81 -1.77
C ARG A 7 -2.63 3.45 -2.18
N LYS A 8 -2.56 4.77 -2.22
CA LYS A 8 -1.29 5.50 -2.38
C LYS A 8 -1.37 6.83 -1.66
N TYR A 9 -0.22 7.42 -1.39
CA TYR A 9 -0.17 8.83 -1.01
C TYR A 9 -0.37 9.70 -2.27
N PRO A 10 -1.05 10.86 -2.16
CA PRO A 10 -1.26 11.80 -3.27
C PRO A 10 0.05 12.37 -3.83
N ASN A 11 1.15 12.23 -3.09
CA ASN A 11 2.49 12.59 -3.55
C ASN A 11 3.07 11.61 -4.59
N ASN A 12 2.36 10.52 -4.96
CA ASN A 12 2.83 9.45 -5.85
C ASN A 12 4.20 8.84 -5.41
N LYS A 13 4.55 9.03 -4.12
CA LYS A 13 5.81 8.59 -3.51
C LYS A 13 5.68 7.30 -2.72
N SER A 14 4.49 6.93 -2.28
CA SER A 14 4.29 5.60 -1.71
C SER A 14 2.97 5.01 -2.19
N PHE A 15 3.02 3.75 -2.57
CA PHE A 15 1.90 2.93 -2.99
C PHE A 15 1.74 1.79 -1.99
N PHE A 16 0.52 1.38 -1.74
CA PHE A 16 0.16 0.37 -0.77
C PHE A 16 -0.79 -0.60 -1.44
N LYS A 17 -0.54 -1.88 -1.27
CA LYS A 17 -1.33 -2.96 -1.80
C LYS A 17 -1.65 -3.89 -0.65
N ILE A 18 -2.87 -3.77 -0.16
CA ILE A 18 -3.39 -4.64 0.89
C ILE A 18 -3.93 -5.88 0.20
N VAL A 19 -3.22 -6.99 0.34
CA VAL A 19 -3.61 -8.28 -0.24
C VAL A 19 -4.68 -8.94 0.61
N ASP A 20 -4.60 -8.75 1.93
CA ASP A 20 -5.54 -9.28 2.92
C ASP A 20 -5.54 -8.41 4.17
N THR A 21 -6.45 -8.65 5.11
CA THR A 21 -6.39 -8.03 6.46
C THR A 21 -5.14 -8.37 7.26
N ASP A 22 -4.38 -9.39 6.85
CA ASP A 22 -3.15 -9.83 7.50
C ASP A 22 -1.89 -9.55 6.66
N HIS A 23 -2.03 -9.15 5.39
CA HIS A 23 -0.90 -9.01 4.47
C HIS A 23 -1.04 -7.78 3.62
N PHE A 24 -0.04 -6.91 3.65
CA PHE A 24 0.03 -5.75 2.77
C PHE A 24 1.45 -5.45 2.32
N GLU A 25 1.57 -4.78 1.18
CA GLU A 25 2.82 -4.44 0.53
C GLU A 25 2.86 -2.93 0.32
N GLU A 26 3.87 -2.25 0.85
CA GLU A 26 4.14 -0.84 0.59
C GLU A 26 5.28 -0.72 -0.41
N ILE A 27 5.10 0.01 -1.51
CA ILE A 27 6.16 0.45 -2.39
C ILE A 27 6.45 1.91 -2.08
N LYS A 28 7.70 2.19 -1.71
CA LYS A 28 8.20 3.55 -1.53
C LYS A 28 9.06 3.95 -2.73
N VAL A 29 8.69 5.05 -3.36
CA VAL A 29 9.38 5.66 -4.50
C VAL A 29 10.18 6.86 -4.02
N THR A 30 11.49 6.69 -3.95
CA THR A 30 12.48 7.73 -3.62
C THR A 30 13.20 8.16 -4.89
N GLY A 31 12.56 9.03 -5.68
CA GLY A 31 13.13 9.58 -6.90
C GLY A 31 13.27 8.54 -8.02
N ARG A 32 14.45 7.91 -8.14
CA ARG A 32 14.73 6.80 -9.08
C ARG A 32 14.82 5.44 -8.40
N LEU A 33 14.79 5.42 -7.08
CA LEU A 33 14.82 4.20 -6.29
C LEU A 33 13.39 3.84 -5.92
N PHE A 34 13.09 2.56 -6.04
CA PHE A 34 11.81 1.96 -5.72
C PHE A 34 12.09 0.85 -4.71
N GLU A 35 11.52 0.95 -3.51
CA GLU A 35 11.72 0.01 -2.41
C GLU A 35 10.39 -0.65 -2.09
N ILE A 36 10.33 -1.99 -2.08
CA ILE A 36 9.13 -2.74 -1.70
C ILE A 36 9.32 -3.25 -0.28
N HIS A 37 8.36 -2.94 0.58
CA HIS A 37 8.25 -3.45 1.94
C HIS A 37 6.99 -4.31 2.04
N GLN A 38 7.18 -5.60 2.27
CA GLN A 38 6.08 -6.52 2.53
C GLN A 38 5.89 -6.66 4.04
N PHE A 39 4.69 -6.38 4.52
CA PHE A 39 4.32 -6.46 5.92
C PHE A 39 3.29 -7.57 6.13
N GLU A 40 3.54 -8.40 7.14
CA GLU A 40 2.66 -9.48 7.58
C GLU A 40 2.15 -9.15 8.98
N ALA A 41 0.88 -8.77 9.06
CA ALA A 41 0.16 -8.31 10.24
C ALA A 41 -0.22 -9.47 11.18
N LYS A 42 0.80 -10.09 11.79
CA LYS A 42 0.63 -11.22 12.74
C LYS A 42 -0.10 -10.87 14.02
N ILE A 43 -0.18 -9.59 14.38
CA ILE A 43 -0.75 -9.13 15.65
C ILE A 43 -1.94 -8.20 15.40
N LEU A 44 -2.90 -8.22 16.33
CA LEU A 44 -4.11 -7.37 16.31
C LEU A 44 -3.85 -5.88 15.99
N PRO A 45 -2.84 -5.20 16.57
CA PRO A 45 -2.60 -3.80 16.23
C PRO A 45 -2.24 -3.56 14.76
N ASP A 46 -1.52 -4.46 14.08
CA ASP A 46 -1.23 -4.32 12.65
C ASP A 46 -2.49 -4.48 11.80
N ARG A 47 -3.38 -5.42 12.17
CA ARG A 47 -4.68 -5.56 11.49
C ARG A 47 -5.54 -4.33 11.67
N ASN A 48 -5.57 -3.75 12.87
CA ASN A 48 -6.24 -2.47 13.11
C ASN A 48 -5.61 -1.35 12.28
N PHE A 49 -4.28 -1.32 12.14
CA PHE A 49 -3.59 -0.32 11.32
C PHE A 49 -3.99 -0.40 9.83
N ILE A 50 -4.08 -1.62 9.28
CA ILE A 50 -4.58 -1.83 7.91
C ILE A 50 -6.03 -1.35 7.79
N GLN A 51 -6.86 -1.66 8.80
CA GLN A 51 -8.27 -1.28 8.79
C GLN A 51 -8.47 0.23 8.89
N ASP A 52 -7.64 0.92 9.67
CA ASP A 52 -7.56 2.38 9.76
C ASP A 52 -7.16 2.98 8.39
N MET A 53 -6.12 2.41 7.77
CA MET A 53 -5.64 2.81 6.45
C MET A 53 -6.70 2.61 5.35
N ILE A 54 -7.49 1.52 5.42
CA ILE A 54 -8.59 1.26 4.48
C ILE A 54 -9.73 2.25 4.69
N SER A 55 -10.02 2.60 5.95
CA SER A 55 -11.13 3.48 6.33
C SER A 55 -10.91 4.93 5.88
N MET A 56 -9.68 5.29 5.48
CA MET A 56 -9.32 6.64 5.00
C MET A 56 -9.72 7.72 6.02
N ASP A 57 -9.57 7.43 7.32
CA ASP A 57 -10.04 8.32 8.40
C ASP A 57 -9.29 9.67 8.41
N ASP A 58 -8.14 9.71 7.75
CA ASP A 58 -7.25 10.87 7.64
C ASP A 58 -6.97 11.05 6.13
N ASP A 59 -7.41 12.17 5.54
CA ASP A 59 -7.44 12.56 4.10
C ASP A 59 -6.08 12.46 3.33
N TYR A 60 -5.08 11.80 3.93
CA TYR A 60 -3.75 11.56 3.41
C TYR A 60 -3.69 10.45 2.36
N TRP A 61 -4.67 9.55 2.28
CA TRP A 61 -4.63 8.40 1.38
C TRP A 61 -5.54 8.61 0.19
N VAL A 62 -5.10 8.22 -1.01
CA VAL A 62 -5.93 8.20 -2.21
C VAL A 62 -6.03 6.77 -2.74
N ASP A 63 -7.14 6.46 -3.41
CA ASP A 63 -7.29 5.21 -4.15
C ASP A 63 -6.17 5.10 -5.19
N SER A 64 -5.48 3.97 -5.20
CA SER A 64 -4.52 3.62 -6.23
C SER A 64 -5.09 2.52 -7.11
N THR A 65 -4.62 2.43 -8.34
CA THR A 65 -4.91 1.27 -9.19
C THR A 65 -3.78 0.25 -9.11
N SER A 66 -4.12 -1.01 -9.38
CA SER A 66 -3.17 -2.11 -9.54
C SER A 66 -2.12 -1.82 -10.63
N GLU A 67 -2.49 -1.08 -11.67
CA GLU A 67 -1.61 -0.65 -12.77
C GLU A 67 -0.45 0.25 -12.30
N GLU A 68 -0.73 1.22 -11.43
CA GLU A 68 0.30 2.12 -10.88
C GLU A 68 1.30 1.33 -10.02
N PHE A 69 0.78 0.42 -9.19
CA PHE A 69 1.59 -0.45 -8.35
C PHE A 69 2.46 -1.38 -9.20
N GLN A 70 1.89 -1.99 -10.23
CA GLN A 70 2.60 -2.88 -11.15
C GLN A 70 3.68 -2.14 -11.94
N SER A 71 3.41 -0.90 -12.36
CA SER A 71 4.38 -0.05 -13.07
C SER A 71 5.55 0.34 -12.17
N ALA A 72 5.29 0.67 -10.91
CA ALA A 72 6.33 0.93 -9.92
C ALA A 72 7.15 -0.35 -9.61
N LEU A 73 6.49 -1.52 -9.61
CA LEU A 73 7.15 -2.81 -9.43
C LEU A 73 8.06 -3.16 -10.62
N ASP A 74 7.59 -2.94 -11.85
CA ASP A 74 8.36 -3.20 -13.07
C ASP A 74 9.59 -2.28 -13.16
N ALA A 75 9.46 -1.03 -12.70
CA ALA A 75 10.56 -0.06 -12.67
C ALA A 75 11.72 -0.44 -11.71
N ILE A 76 11.51 -1.40 -10.81
CA ILE A 76 12.57 -1.96 -9.93
C ILE A 76 13.46 -2.96 -10.68
N LYS A 77 12.93 -3.59 -11.72
CA LYS A 77 13.51 -4.76 -12.39
C LYS A 77 14.49 -4.37 -13.50
#